data_AF-A0A9E4XF14-F1
#
_entry.id   AF-A0A9E4XF14-F1
#
_cell.length_a   1.000
_cell.length_b   1.000
_cell.length_c   1.000
_cell.angle_alpha   90.00
_cell.angle_beta   90.00
_cell.angle_gamma   90.00
#
_symmetry.space_group_name_H-M   'P 1'
#
loop_
_entity.id
_entity.type
_entity.pdbx_description
1 polymer ?
#
loop_
_entity_poly.entity_id
_entity_poly.type
_entity_poly.pdbx_seq_one_letter_code
_entity_poly.pdbx_strand_id
1 'polypeptide(L)'
;RNPDFKSQRQLMSAGGCEATAFAVFGYKVTGLAYALGNWHNATTSIPDPEGGVDSEYISLSDYLGGVALIAEAAVSVAQRNDSATRRRIRDIPDDIRRRLMDTADA
;
A
#
# COMPACT_ATOMS: atom_id res chain seq x y z
N ARG A 1 -13.54 -7.97 11.30
CA ARG A 1 -12.15 -7.67 10.90
C ARG A 1 -11.21 -8.27 11.94
N ASN A 2 -10.14 -8.94 11.51
CA ASN A 2 -9.18 -9.59 12.41
C ASN A 2 -8.31 -8.52 13.11
N PRO A 3 -8.37 -8.36 14.45
CA PRO A 3 -7.56 -7.38 15.18
C PRO A 3 -6.05 -7.71 15.14
N ASP A 4 -5.71 -8.97 14.92
CA ASP A 4 -4.33 -9.47 14.88
C ASP A 4 -3.76 -9.49 13.45
N PHE A 5 -4.46 -8.88 12.48
CA PHE A 5 -3.97 -8.79 11.11
C PHE A 5 -2.68 -7.96 11.05
N LYS A 6 -1.63 -8.57 10.50
CA LYS A 6 -0.33 -7.93 10.32
C LYS A 6 -0.25 -7.37 8.91
N SER A 7 0.21 -6.12 8.80
CA SER A 7 0.49 -5.48 7.52
C SER A 7 1.91 -4.90 7.52
N GLN A 8 2.54 -4.93 6.36
CA GLN A 8 3.85 -4.34 6.13
C GLN A 8 3.69 -3.18 5.13
N ARG A 9 4.54 -2.16 5.27
CA ARG A 9 4.60 -1.03 4.34
C ARG A 9 6.04 -0.83 3.95
N GLN A 10 6.30 -0.86 2.65
CA GLN A 10 7.61 -0.62 2.08
C GLN A 10 7.46 0.23 0.83
N LEU A 11 8.32 1.24 0.69
CA LEU A 11 8.47 1.94 -0.57
C LEU A 11 9.34 1.07 -1.48
N MET A 12 8.77 0.55 -2.56
CA MET A 12 9.53 -0.26 -3.51
C MET A 12 10.54 0.61 -4.26
N SER A 13 11.75 0.09 -4.44
CA SER A 13 12.85 0.78 -5.13
C SER A 13 12.57 1.07 -6.60
N ALA A 14 11.75 0.24 -7.26
CA ALA A 14 11.35 0.41 -8.66
C ALA A 14 10.37 1.59 -8.90
N GLY A 15 9.83 2.19 -7.83
CA GLY A 15 9.03 3.42 -7.87
C GLY A 15 7.59 3.28 -8.37
N GLY A 16 7.38 2.62 -9.51
CA GLY A 16 6.06 2.42 -10.13
C GLY A 16 5.56 0.99 -9.99
N CYS A 17 4.24 0.84 -9.85
CA CYS A 17 3.55 -0.44 -10.08
C CYS A 17 2.39 -0.24 -11.06
N GLU A 18 1.75 -1.34 -11.47
CA GLU A 18 0.63 -1.40 -12.42
C GLU A 18 -0.52 -0.48 -12.03
N ALA A 19 -0.74 -0.26 -10.73
CA ALA A 19 -1.74 0.69 -10.23
C ALA A 19 -1.51 2.13 -10.71
N THR A 20 -0.26 2.50 -11.02
CA THR A 20 0.07 3.83 -11.55
C THR A 20 -0.64 4.09 -12.88
N ALA A 21 -0.76 3.07 -13.74
CA ALA A 21 -1.45 3.20 -15.02
C ALA A 21 -2.94 3.55 -14.83
N PHE A 22 -3.61 2.92 -13.87
CA PHE A 22 -5.00 3.22 -13.54
C PHE A 22 -5.16 4.57 -12.82
N ALA A 23 -4.20 4.95 -11.98
CA ALA A 23 -4.22 6.22 -11.27
C ALA A 23 -4.24 7.42 -12.24
N VAL A 24 -3.55 7.32 -13.40
CA VAL A 24 -3.56 8.35 -14.46
C VAL A 24 -4.97 8.59 -15.02
N PHE A 25 -5.85 7.59 -14.99
CA PHE A 25 -7.25 7.71 -15.42
C PHE A 25 -8.22 8.03 -14.27
N GLY A 26 -7.72 8.47 -13.11
CA GLY A 26 -8.55 8.90 -11.98
C GLY A 26 -9.15 7.77 -11.14
N TYR A 27 -8.74 6.52 -11.37
CA TYR A 27 -9.16 5.41 -10.53
C TYR A 27 -8.50 5.49 -9.14
N LYS A 28 -9.30 5.29 -8.09
CA LYS A 28 -8.80 5.11 -6.72
C LYS A 28 -8.25 3.69 -6.58
N VAL A 29 -6.97 3.53 -6.84
CA VAL A 29 -6.27 2.24 -6.83
C VAL A 29 -4.99 2.33 -5.99
N THR A 30 -4.49 1.18 -5.54
CA THR A 30 -3.17 1.04 -4.92
C THR A 30 -2.56 -0.28 -5.39
N GLY A 31 -1.23 -0.37 -5.36
CA GLY A 31 -0.52 -1.64 -5.51
C GLY A 31 -0.50 -2.42 -4.20
N LEU A 32 -0.36 -3.74 -4.33
CA LEU A 32 0.01 -4.67 -3.26
C LEU A 32 1.10 -5.58 -3.80
N ALA A 33 2.08 -5.92 -2.96
CA ALA A 33 3.14 -6.85 -3.29
C ALA A 33 3.29 -7.87 -2.16
N TYR A 34 3.69 -9.08 -2.51
CA TYR A 34 4.14 -10.08 -1.55
C TYR A 34 5.63 -9.90 -1.25
N ALA A 35 6.02 -10.12 -0.01
CA ALA A 35 7.41 -10.27 0.35
C ALA A 35 7.88 -11.65 -0.15
N LEU A 36 8.58 -11.65 -1.29
CA LEU A 36 9.08 -12.87 -1.92
C LEU A 36 10.57 -13.02 -1.67
N GLY A 37 10.99 -14.26 -1.45
CA GLY A 37 12.36 -14.67 -1.63
C GLY A 37 12.62 -15.05 -3.08
N ASN A 38 13.85 -14.80 -3.54
CA ASN A 38 14.29 -15.01 -4.91
C ASN A 38 13.46 -14.30 -5.97
N TRP A 39 13.02 -13.05 -5.75
CA TRP A 39 12.26 -12.30 -6.76
C TRP A 39 12.96 -12.32 -8.14
N HIS A 40 12.19 -12.59 -9.21
CA HIS A 40 12.71 -12.92 -10.55
C HIS A 40 13.54 -14.22 -10.60
N ASN A 41 13.22 -15.16 -9.73
CA ASN A 41 13.98 -16.39 -9.50
C ASN A 41 15.47 -16.18 -9.17
N ALA A 42 15.90 -14.97 -8.77
CA ALA A 42 17.31 -14.66 -8.54
C ALA A 42 17.71 -15.01 -7.10
N THR A 43 18.68 -15.92 -6.91
CA THR A 43 19.13 -16.33 -5.55
C THR A 43 19.74 -15.20 -4.73
N THR A 44 20.23 -14.14 -5.40
CA THR A 44 20.78 -12.94 -4.77
C THR A 44 20.13 -11.68 -5.37
N SER A 45 20.73 -11.11 -6.41
CA SER A 45 20.21 -9.96 -7.14
C SER A 45 20.61 -10.06 -8.61
N ILE A 46 19.84 -9.44 -9.50
CA ILE A 46 20.26 -9.27 -10.90
C ILE A 46 21.12 -8.01 -10.96
N PRO A 47 22.38 -8.02 -11.46
CA PRO A 47 23.09 -9.01 -12.29
C PRO A 47 24.28 -9.72 -11.58
N ASP A 48 24.12 -10.13 -10.33
CA ASP A 48 25.20 -10.69 -9.51
C ASP A 48 25.87 -11.91 -10.17
N PRO A 49 27.19 -11.87 -10.45
CA PRO A 49 27.91 -12.98 -11.09
C PRO A 49 27.98 -14.24 -10.21
N GLU A 50 27.86 -14.10 -8.88
CA GLU A 50 27.78 -15.23 -7.96
C GLU A 50 26.33 -15.68 -7.72
N GLY A 51 25.37 -15.00 -8.36
CA GLY A 51 23.96 -15.33 -8.32
C GLY A 51 23.59 -16.53 -9.20
N GLY A 52 22.37 -17.01 -9.04
CA GLY A 52 21.82 -18.13 -9.80
C GLY A 52 20.31 -18.04 -9.92
N VAL A 53 19.72 -19.09 -10.49
CA VAL A 53 18.28 -19.24 -10.66
C VAL A 53 17.76 -20.29 -9.70
N ASP A 54 16.78 -19.94 -8.87
CA ASP A 54 16.09 -20.88 -7.97
C ASP A 54 14.61 -20.51 -7.82
N SER A 55 13.83 -21.39 -7.20
CA SER A 55 12.40 -21.19 -6.99
C SER A 55 12.14 -19.96 -6.13
N GLU A 56 11.13 -19.18 -6.52
CA GLU A 56 10.58 -18.16 -5.64
C GLU A 56 9.90 -18.82 -4.45
N TYR A 57 9.99 -18.19 -3.28
CA TYR A 57 9.30 -18.65 -2.09
C TYR A 57 8.62 -17.50 -1.37
N ILE A 58 7.56 -17.85 -0.66
CA ILE A 58 6.73 -16.91 0.08
C ILE A 58 6.42 -17.51 1.45
N SER A 59 6.33 -16.66 2.48
CA SER A 59 5.78 -17.10 3.76
C SER A 59 4.31 -17.50 3.60
N LEU A 60 3.93 -18.65 4.17
CA LEU A 60 2.54 -19.08 4.19
C LEU A 60 1.62 -18.05 4.87
N SER A 61 2.11 -17.36 5.90
CA SER A 61 1.34 -16.32 6.58
C SER A 61 1.08 -15.12 5.67
N ASP A 62 2.05 -14.76 4.84
CA ASP A 62 1.93 -13.60 3.95
C ASP A 62 0.98 -13.94 2.80
N TYR A 63 1.06 -15.15 2.25
CA TYR A 63 0.12 -15.63 1.24
C TYR A 63 -1.33 -15.59 1.76
N LEU A 64 -1.60 -16.22 2.91
CA LEU A 64 -2.94 -16.25 3.50
C LEU A 64 -3.43 -14.85 3.89
N GLY A 65 -2.53 -14.02 4.42
CA GLY A 65 -2.81 -12.63 4.76
C GLY A 65 -3.19 -11.80 3.52
N GLY A 66 -2.48 -11.97 2.40
CA GLY A 66 -2.78 -11.30 1.14
C GLY A 66 -4.13 -11.72 0.56
N VAL A 67 -4.45 -13.01 0.57
CA VAL A 67 -5.78 -13.51 0.16
C VAL A 67 -6.88 -12.87 1.01
N ALA A 68 -6.72 -12.86 2.34
CA ALA A 68 -7.68 -12.23 3.24
C ALA A 68 -7.83 -10.72 2.97
N LEU A 69 -6.72 -10.02 2.70
CA LEU A 69 -6.72 -8.60 2.40
C LEU A 69 -7.43 -8.27 1.07
N ILE A 70 -7.19 -9.06 0.02
CA ILE A 70 -7.87 -8.88 -1.28
C ILE A 70 -9.38 -9.12 -1.13
N ALA A 71 -9.78 -10.18 -0.43
CA ALA A 71 -11.19 -10.48 -0.19
C ALA A 71 -11.88 -9.36 0.59
N GLU A 72 -11.26 -8.88 1.68
CA GLU A 72 -11.80 -7.77 2.48
C GLU A 72 -11.85 -6.47 1.66
N ALA A 73 -10.88 -6.19 0.80
CA ALA A 73 -10.86 -5.01 -0.06
C ALA A 73 -12.03 -5.02 -1.07
N ALA A 74 -12.33 -6.18 -1.65
CA ALA A 74 -13.44 -6.33 -2.60
C ALA A 74 -14.80 -6.00 -1.95
N VAL A 75 -15.03 -6.45 -0.72
CA VAL A 75 -16.30 -6.18 -0.01
C VAL A 75 -16.34 -4.80 0.65
N SER A 76 -15.19 -4.25 1.02
CA SER A 76 -15.10 -2.93 1.67
C SER A 76 -15.14 -1.75 0.70
N VAL A 77 -15.06 -1.98 -0.62
CA VAL A 77 -14.92 -0.91 -1.62
C VAL A 77 -16.05 0.12 -1.58
N ALA A 78 -17.27 -0.30 -1.24
CA ALA A 78 -18.44 0.59 -1.11
C ALA A 78 -18.28 1.60 0.05
N GLN A 79 -17.54 1.24 1.10
CA GLN A 79 -17.33 2.05 2.31
C GLN A 79 -15.98 2.79 2.31
N ARG A 80 -15.27 2.82 1.18
CA ARG A 80 -13.90 3.37 1.05
C ARG A 80 -13.71 4.82 1.54
N ASN A 81 -14.77 5.62 1.59
CA ASN A 81 -14.71 7.01 2.06
C ASN A 81 -14.94 7.15 3.58
N ASP A 82 -15.21 6.04 4.27
CA ASP A 82 -15.54 5.99 5.69
C ASP A 82 -14.41 5.35 6.51
N SER A 83 -13.27 6.04 6.61
CA SER A 83 -12.18 5.62 7.48
C SER A 83 -12.02 6.56 8.66
N ALA A 84 -11.64 6.01 9.82
CA ALA A 84 -11.36 6.79 11.03
C ALA A 84 -10.28 7.84 10.78
N THR A 85 -9.22 7.49 10.04
CA THR A 85 -8.16 8.43 9.64
C THR A 85 -8.70 9.57 8.79
N ARG A 86 -9.58 9.29 7.82
CA ARG A 86 -10.17 10.34 6.98
C ARG A 86 -11.12 11.24 7.76
N ARG A 87 -11.84 10.70 8.75
CA ARG A 87 -12.62 11.52 9.71
C ARG A 87 -11.70 12.46 10.50
N ARG A 88 -10.60 11.94 11.06
CA ARG A 88 -9.62 12.73 11.82
C ARG A 88 -8.93 13.80 10.97
N ILE A 89 -8.52 13.50 9.73
CA ILE A 89 -7.87 14.47 8.84
C ILE A 89 -8.82 15.61 8.43
N ARG A 90 -10.13 15.34 8.32
CA ARG A 90 -11.13 16.38 8.02
C ARG A 90 -11.42 17.29 9.19
N ASP A 91 -11.10 16.86 10.40
CA ASP A 91 -11.25 17.65 11.60
C ASP A 91 -10.04 18.58 11.71
N ILE A 92 -10.22 19.83 11.28
CA ILE A 92 -9.20 20.88 11.35
C ILE A 92 -9.51 21.68 12.62
N PRO A 93 -8.61 21.67 13.63
CA PRO A 93 -8.76 22.48 14.82
C PRO A 93 -9.02 23.96 14.51
N ASP A 94 -9.91 24.58 15.28
CA ASP A 94 -10.38 25.94 15.01
C ASP A 94 -9.26 27.00 15.03
N ASP A 95 -8.20 26.78 15.80
CA ASP A 95 -7.04 27.65 15.85
C ASP A 95 -6.23 27.59 14.54
N ILE A 96 -6.03 26.38 13.99
CA ILE A 96 -5.34 26.19 12.71
C ILE A 96 -6.18 26.76 11.56
N ARG A 97 -7.50 26.56 11.58
CA ARG A 97 -8.42 27.14 10.59
C ARG A 97 -8.34 28.67 10.58
N ARG A 98 -8.34 29.29 11.76
CA ARG A 98 -8.30 30.75 11.92
C ARG A 98 -6.99 31.33 11.38
N ARG A 99 -5.86 30.74 11.75
CA ARG A 99 -4.53 31.16 11.27
C ARG A 99 -4.39 31.11 9.75
N LEU A 100 -4.97 30.08 9.11
CA LEU A 100 -4.98 29.94 7.64
C LEU A 100 -5.85 30.98 6.93
N MET A 101 -6.95 31.40 7.55
CA MET A 101 -7.83 32.44 7.00
C MET A 101 -7.22 33.83 7.18
N ASP A 102 -6.68 34.13 8.37
CA ASP A 102 -6.08 35.43 8.69
C ASP A 102 -4.82 35.72 7.85
N THR A 103 -4.15 34.69 7.30
CA THR A 103 -2.99 34.87 6.41
C THR A 103 -3.35 35.06 4.94
N ALA A 104 -4.59 34.78 4.54
CA ALA A 104 -5.06 35.03 3.17
C ALA A 104 -5.56 36.47 2.98
N ASP A 105 -5.92 37.15 4.08
CA ASP A 105 -6.46 38.51 4.10
C ASP A 105 -5.39 39.60 4.40
N ALA A 106 -4.10 39.23 4.47
CA ALA A 106 -2.96 40.12 4.69
C ALA A 106 -2.10 40.27 3.43
#